data_AF-A0A4Y6IBJ1-F1
#
_entry.id   AF-A0A4Y6IBJ1-F1
#
_cell.length_a   1.000
_cell.length_b   1.000
_cell.length_c   1.000
_cell.angle_alpha   90.00
_cell.angle_beta   90.00
_cell.angle_gamma   90.00
#
_symmetry.space_group_name_H-M   'P 1'
#
loop_
_entity.id
_entity.type
_entity.pdbx_description
1 polymer ?
#
loop_
_entity_poly.entity_id
_entity_poly.type
_entity_poly.pdbx_seq_one_letter_code
_entity_poly.pdbx_strand_id
1 'polypeptide(L)'
;MGIFSRFADIINSNISALLDKAEDPEKMVRLIIQEMEDTLVEVRSTSARVLAEKKEVHRRVARIEEQVADWHAKAELALSKDREDLAKAALVEKQKANDTLKALSDEMLIIDEQISRLKDEITQLQEKLADAKARQKTIIMRNQTATSRLEVKRRLDSSKIDDAMLKFEQYERRVEGIEAQVEAYELSKGANKGSLADEFAALQAEDEVSAELAAMKAKMQANAATEPKKS
;
A
#
# COMPACT_ATOMS: atom_id res chain seq x y z
N MET A 1 20.76 -15.49 23.11
CA MET A 1 19.59 -16.39 23.21
C MET A 1 19.80 -17.57 22.29
N GLY A 2 19.49 -18.79 22.73
CA GLY A 2 19.65 -19.99 21.90
C GLY A 2 18.65 -20.04 20.74
N ILE A 3 18.96 -20.82 19.71
CA ILE A 3 18.12 -21.01 18.50
C ILE A 3 16.72 -21.52 18.87
N PHE A 4 16.66 -22.45 19.83
CA PHE A 4 15.42 -23.05 20.30
C PHE A 4 14.57 -22.09 21.13
N SER A 5 15.20 -21.16 21.85
CA SER A 5 14.48 -20.09 22.56
C SER A 5 13.81 -19.16 21.56
N ARG A 6 14.55 -18.72 20.54
CA ARG A 6 14.00 -17.87 19.47
C ARG A 6 12.87 -18.58 18.72
N PHE A 7 13.06 -19.85 18.36
CA PHE A 7 12.01 -20.66 17.75
C PHE A 7 10.76 -20.75 18.63
N ALA A 8 10.91 -21.07 19.92
CA ALA A 8 9.78 -21.17 20.85
C ALA A 8 9.05 -19.83 20.98
N ASP A 9 9.79 -18.72 21.08
CA ASP A 9 9.21 -17.37 21.11
C ASP A 9 8.42 -17.08 19.83
N ILE A 10 8.96 -17.43 18.66
CA ILE A 10 8.31 -17.25 17.36
C ILE A 10 7.02 -18.07 17.26
N ILE A 11 7.04 -19.36 17.59
CA ILE A 11 5.86 -20.24 17.51
C ILE A 11 4.77 -19.77 18.48
N ASN A 12 5.16 -19.42 19.71
CA ASN A 12 4.23 -18.97 20.75
C ASN A 12 3.78 -17.52 20.56
N SER A 13 4.49 -16.74 19.74
CA SER A 13 4.10 -15.37 19.47
C SER A 13 2.74 -15.30 18.76
N ASN A 14 1.87 -14.45 19.30
CA ASN A 14 0.68 -14.03 18.58
C ASN A 14 1.06 -12.81 17.74
N ILE A 15 1.30 -13.06 16.44
CA ILE A 15 1.63 -12.00 15.47
C ILE A 15 0.59 -10.89 15.50
N SER A 16 -0.70 -11.20 15.70
CA SER A 16 -1.76 -10.18 15.81
C SER A 16 -1.52 -9.25 16.99
N ALA A 17 -1.24 -9.80 18.17
CA ALA A 17 -1.02 -9.01 19.38
C ALA A 17 0.26 -8.16 19.31
N LEU A 18 1.29 -8.64 18.60
CA LEU A 18 2.50 -7.86 18.33
C LEU A 18 2.22 -6.69 17.39
N LEU A 19 1.32 -6.88 16.41
CA LEU A 19 0.95 -5.85 15.45
C LEU A 19 0.03 -4.77 16.02
N ASP A 20 -0.86 -5.14 16.93
CA ASP A 20 -1.80 -4.19 17.55
C ASP A 20 -1.09 -3.11 18.38
N LYS A 21 0.16 -3.36 18.79
CA LYS A 21 1.00 -2.43 19.56
C LYS A 21 2.09 -1.76 18.73
N ALA A 22 2.22 -2.11 17.45
CA ALA A 22 3.29 -1.61 16.60
C ALA A 22 2.95 -0.24 16.01
N GLU A 23 3.88 0.71 16.12
CA GLU A 23 3.76 2.04 15.50
C GLU A 23 3.83 1.94 13.97
N ASP A 24 4.66 1.01 13.45
CA ASP A 24 4.73 0.63 12.03
C ASP A 24 4.51 -0.89 11.88
N PRO A 25 3.25 -1.32 11.68
CA PRO A 25 2.91 -2.73 11.51
C PRO A 25 3.56 -3.37 10.28
N GLU A 26 3.83 -2.60 9.21
CA GLU A 26 4.41 -3.13 7.98
C GLU A 26 5.88 -3.50 8.18
N LYS A 27 6.65 -2.60 8.80
CA LYS A 27 8.05 -2.84 9.15
C LYS A 27 8.15 -3.97 10.17
N MET A 28 7.25 -4.03 11.15
CA MET A 28 7.29 -5.07 12.18
C MET A 28 7.05 -6.46 11.60
N VAL A 29 6.03 -6.66 10.74
CA VAL A 29 5.83 -7.97 10.09
C VAL A 29 7.04 -8.36 9.24
N ARG A 30 7.65 -7.40 8.53
CA ARG A 30 8.83 -7.66 7.70
C ARG A 30 10.01 -8.20 8.52
N LEU A 31 10.27 -7.60 9.69
CA LEU A 31 11.32 -8.05 10.60
C LEU A 31 11.02 -9.44 11.17
N ILE A 32 9.77 -9.71 11.55
CA ILE A 32 9.35 -11.04 12.04
C ILE A 32 9.56 -12.10 10.95
N ILE A 33 9.17 -11.81 9.71
CA ILE A 33 9.38 -12.72 8.57
C ILE A 33 10.86 -12.99 8.37
N GLN A 34 11.70 -11.95 8.42
CA GLN A 34 13.15 -12.11 8.27
C GLN A 34 13.73 -12.99 9.39
N GLU A 35 13.35 -12.75 10.65
CA GLU A 35 13.80 -13.55 11.78
C GLU A 35 13.36 -15.02 11.69
N MET A 36 12.12 -15.26 11.22
CA MET A 36 11.63 -16.60 10.92
C MET A 36 12.43 -17.27 9.80
N GLU A 37 12.77 -16.55 8.72
CA GLU A 37 13.57 -17.06 7.60
C GLU A 37 15.01 -17.40 8.05
N ASP A 38 15.64 -16.53 8.82
CA ASP A 38 16.97 -16.76 9.38
C ASP A 38 16.97 -17.99 10.31
N THR A 39 15.97 -18.08 11.18
CA THR A 39 15.79 -19.24 12.08
C THR A 39 15.56 -20.52 11.28
N LEU A 40 14.79 -20.47 10.19
CA LEU A 40 14.54 -21.63 9.33
C LEU A 40 15.82 -22.14 8.65
N VAL A 41 16.68 -21.24 8.19
CA VAL A 41 17.99 -21.59 7.63
C VAL A 41 18.86 -22.26 8.69
N GLU A 42 18.89 -21.72 9.90
CA GLU A 42 19.69 -22.25 11.01
C GLU A 42 19.22 -23.64 11.47
N VAL A 43 17.90 -23.84 11.60
CA VAL A 43 17.32 -25.15 11.94
C VAL A 43 17.63 -26.16 10.84
N ARG A 44 17.49 -25.80 9.56
CA ARG A 44 17.84 -26.68 8.43
C ARG A 44 19.32 -27.06 8.43
N SER A 45 20.21 -26.12 8.70
CA SER A 45 21.65 -26.38 8.84
C SER A 45 21.95 -27.35 9.98
N THR A 46 21.26 -27.17 11.11
CA THR A 46 21.36 -28.08 12.26
C THR A 46 20.84 -29.48 11.91
N SER A 47 19.69 -29.59 11.25
CA SER A 47 19.16 -30.88 10.76
C SER A 47 20.11 -31.57 9.80
N ALA A 48 20.78 -30.83 8.90
CA ALA A 48 21.76 -31.39 7.98
C ALA A 48 22.97 -31.98 8.73
N ARG A 49 23.41 -31.32 9.81
CA ARG A 49 24.50 -31.80 10.67
C ARG A 49 24.13 -33.08 11.40
N VAL A 50 22.95 -33.11 12.02
CA VAL A 50 22.44 -34.31 12.72
C VAL A 50 22.23 -35.47 11.73
N LEU A 51 21.80 -35.19 10.50
CA LEU A 51 21.69 -36.20 9.46
C LEU A 51 23.06 -36.74 9.01
N ALA A 52 24.09 -35.90 8.99
CA ALA A 52 25.46 -36.33 8.71
C ALA A 52 26.00 -37.22 9.84
N GLU A 53 25.74 -36.84 11.10
CA GLU A 53 26.06 -37.64 12.28
C GLU A 53 25.38 -39.01 12.24
N LYS A 54 24.08 -39.07 11.89
CA LYS A 54 23.38 -40.34 11.66
C LYS A 54 24.11 -41.24 10.66
N LYS A 55 24.56 -40.66 9.54
CA LYS A 55 25.29 -41.42 8.50
C LYS A 55 26.64 -41.92 9.01
N GLU A 56 27.31 -41.14 9.86
CA GLU A 56 28.57 -41.55 10.48
C GLU A 56 28.38 -42.72 11.44
N VAL A 57 27.38 -42.63 12.34
CA VAL A 57 27.01 -43.71 13.26
C VAL A 57 26.62 -44.96 12.47
N HIS A 58 25.80 -44.83 11.42
CA HIS A 58 25.45 -45.95 10.55
C HIS A 58 26.67 -46.62 9.91
N ARG A 59 27.65 -45.83 9.43
CA ARG A 59 28.90 -46.40 8.90
C ARG A 59 29.71 -47.11 9.99
N ARG A 60 29.68 -46.62 11.23
CA ARG A 60 30.34 -47.25 12.37
C ARG A 60 29.66 -48.57 12.72
N VAL A 61 28.33 -48.62 12.75
CA VAL A 61 27.54 -49.85 12.93
C VAL A 61 27.96 -50.90 11.92
N ALA A 62 27.97 -50.57 10.62
CA ALA A 62 28.34 -51.52 9.57
C ALA A 62 29.76 -52.10 9.77
N ARG A 63 30.73 -51.29 10.22
CA ARG A 63 32.09 -51.78 10.53
C ARG A 63 32.12 -52.73 11.72
N ILE A 64 31.33 -52.47 12.75
CA ILE A 64 31.25 -53.34 13.93
C ILE A 64 30.52 -54.64 13.59
N GLU A 65 29.47 -54.59 12.76
CA GLU A 65 28.79 -55.78 12.24
C GLU A 65 29.74 -56.71 11.50
N GLU A 66 30.61 -56.16 10.64
CA GLU A 66 31.66 -56.92 9.96
C GLU A 66 32.63 -57.55 10.97
N GLN A 67 33.05 -56.82 12.00
CA GLN A 67 33.90 -57.37 13.07
C GLN A 67 33.21 -58.51 13.84
N VAL A 68 31.91 -58.40 14.12
CA VAL A 68 31.12 -59.46 14.76
C VAL A 68 31.12 -60.72 13.89
N ALA A 69 30.91 -60.57 12.58
CA ALA A 69 30.94 -61.68 11.62
C ALA A 69 32.33 -62.31 11.53
N ASP A 70 33.39 -61.50 11.49
CA ASP A 70 34.79 -61.96 11.47
C ASP A 70 35.15 -62.77 12.72
N TRP A 71 34.78 -62.27 13.91
CA TRP A 71 35.03 -63.00 15.15
C TRP A 71 34.22 -64.28 15.23
N HIS A 72 33.01 -64.28 14.67
CA HIS A 72 32.21 -65.50 14.56
C HIS A 72 32.88 -66.55 13.67
N ALA A 73 33.34 -66.17 12.47
CA ALA A 73 34.05 -67.07 11.56
C ALA A 73 35.37 -67.58 12.16
N LYS A 74 36.11 -66.73 12.88
CA LYS A 74 37.33 -67.15 13.61
C LYS A 74 37.02 -68.16 14.71
N ALA A 75 35.90 -68.00 15.44
CA ALA A 75 35.48 -68.96 16.45
C ALA A 75 35.11 -70.32 15.83
N GLU A 76 34.39 -70.32 14.70
CA GLU A 76 34.06 -71.55 13.96
C GLU A 76 35.30 -72.26 13.44
N LEU A 77 36.27 -71.52 12.87
CA LEU A 77 37.53 -72.08 12.38
C LEU A 77 38.40 -72.65 13.52
N ALA A 78 38.40 -72.02 14.69
CA ALA A 78 39.11 -72.53 15.86
C ALA A 78 38.47 -73.85 16.34
N LEU A 79 37.14 -73.91 16.37
CA LEU A 79 36.40 -75.10 16.75
C LEU A 79 36.61 -76.25 15.76
N SER A 80 36.66 -75.96 14.45
CA SER A 80 36.94 -76.97 13.42
C SER A 80 38.36 -77.55 13.49
N LYS A 81 39.23 -76.95 14.28
CA LYS A 81 40.62 -77.39 14.54
C LYS A 81 40.81 -77.88 15.97
N ASP A 82 39.71 -78.16 16.68
CA ASP A 82 39.68 -78.63 18.07
C ASP A 82 40.40 -77.69 19.06
N ARG A 83 40.50 -76.39 18.74
CA ARG A 83 41.10 -75.36 19.61
C ARG A 83 40.02 -74.58 20.34
N GLU A 84 39.43 -75.20 21.34
CA GLU A 84 38.35 -74.59 22.14
C GLU A 84 38.76 -73.32 22.89
N ASP A 85 40.02 -73.23 23.31
CA ASP A 85 40.59 -72.07 23.97
C ASP A 85 40.54 -70.81 23.08
N LEU A 86 40.95 -70.95 21.82
CA LEU A 86 40.87 -69.89 20.81
C LEU A 86 39.43 -69.58 20.41
N ALA A 87 38.56 -70.59 20.33
CA ALA A 87 37.15 -70.38 20.04
C ALA A 87 36.48 -69.55 21.14
N LYS A 88 36.74 -69.86 22.42
CA LYS A 88 36.26 -69.08 23.58
C LYS A 88 36.79 -67.65 23.54
N ALA A 89 38.08 -67.45 23.26
CA ALA A 89 38.66 -66.12 23.14
C ALA A 89 38.01 -65.29 22.02
N ALA A 90 37.78 -65.88 20.84
CA ALA A 90 37.10 -65.21 19.74
C ALA A 90 35.64 -64.84 20.08
N LEU A 91 34.92 -65.71 20.81
CA LEU A 91 33.56 -65.41 21.27
C LEU A 91 33.52 -64.27 22.30
N VAL A 92 34.53 -64.13 23.16
CA VAL A 92 34.64 -62.98 24.08
C VAL A 92 34.81 -61.68 23.31
N GLU A 93 35.65 -61.65 22.27
CA GLU A 93 35.81 -60.46 21.42
C GLU A 93 34.54 -60.17 20.61
N LYS A 94 33.85 -61.21 20.10
CA LYS A 94 32.53 -61.08 19.48
C LYS A 94 31.52 -60.43 20.42
N GLN A 95 31.51 -60.83 21.70
CA GLN A 95 30.60 -60.27 22.69
C GLN A 95 30.87 -58.78 22.93
N LYS A 96 32.14 -58.37 23.06
CA LYS A 96 32.50 -56.94 23.19
C LYS A 96 32.06 -56.12 21.97
N ALA A 97 32.20 -56.67 20.77
CA ALA A 97 31.73 -56.04 19.54
C ALA A 97 30.20 -55.91 19.52
N ASN A 98 29.46 -56.93 19.97
CA ASN A 98 28.01 -56.88 20.12
C ASN A 98 27.57 -55.82 21.16
N ASP A 99 28.26 -55.70 22.28
CA ASP A 99 27.96 -54.68 23.30
C ASP A 99 28.15 -53.27 22.73
N THR A 100 29.19 -53.08 21.90
CA THR A 100 29.44 -51.83 21.17
C THR A 100 28.33 -51.55 20.15
N LEU A 101 27.87 -52.58 19.42
CA LEU A 101 26.78 -52.46 18.44
C LEU A 101 25.47 -52.05 19.11
N LYS A 102 25.18 -52.60 20.30
CA LYS A 102 24.02 -52.22 21.10
C LYS A 102 24.08 -50.75 21.51
N ALA A 103 25.23 -50.28 22.00
CA ALA A 103 25.41 -48.86 22.35
C ALA A 103 25.23 -47.93 21.15
N LEU A 104 25.75 -48.30 19.97
CA LEU A 104 25.57 -47.53 18.74
C LEU A 104 24.12 -47.53 18.24
N SER A 105 23.38 -48.62 18.47
CA SER A 105 21.95 -48.70 18.15
C SER A 105 21.13 -47.78 19.04
N ASP A 106 21.43 -47.73 20.35
CA ASP A 106 20.80 -46.80 21.29
C ASP A 106 21.10 -45.34 20.90
N GLU A 107 22.35 -45.03 20.52
CA GLU A 107 22.75 -43.72 19.99
C GLU A 107 21.96 -43.35 18.72
N MET A 108 21.78 -44.30 17.80
CA MET A 108 21.04 -44.08 16.56
C MET A 108 19.55 -43.77 16.81
N LEU A 109 18.93 -44.40 17.82
CA LEU A 109 17.55 -44.08 18.24
C LEU A 109 17.42 -42.64 18.75
N ILE A 110 18.39 -42.18 19.54
CA ILE A 110 18.41 -40.79 20.04
C ILE A 110 18.53 -39.81 18.88
N ILE A 111 19.43 -40.08 17.94
CA ILE A 111 19.61 -39.24 16.74
C ILE A 111 18.33 -39.23 15.89
N ASP A 112 17.65 -40.36 15.75
CA ASP A 112 16.40 -40.44 15.00
C ASP A 112 15.26 -39.64 15.64
N GLU A 113 15.16 -39.66 16.97
CA GLU A 113 14.22 -38.81 17.70
C GLU A 113 14.55 -37.33 17.49
N GLN A 114 15.82 -36.94 17.55
CA GLN A 114 16.26 -35.57 17.27
C GLN A 114 15.91 -35.11 15.85
N ILE A 115 16.13 -35.97 14.85
CA ILE A 115 15.78 -35.68 13.45
C ILE A 115 14.26 -35.51 13.30
N SER A 116 13.46 -36.36 13.97
CA SER A 116 12.00 -36.24 13.93
C SER A 116 11.55 -34.90 14.52
N ARG A 117 12.05 -34.54 15.70
CA ARG A 117 11.72 -33.26 16.35
C ARG A 117 12.09 -32.06 15.47
N LEU A 118 13.29 -32.07 14.89
CA LEU A 118 13.73 -31.00 13.98
C LEU A 118 12.84 -30.88 12.72
N LYS A 119 12.33 -32.00 12.19
CA LYS A 119 11.39 -31.97 11.05
C LYS A 119 10.06 -31.33 11.45
N ASP A 120 9.54 -31.66 12.63
CA ASP A 120 8.30 -31.08 13.14
C ASP A 120 8.47 -29.57 13.37
N GLU A 121 9.59 -29.16 13.97
CA GLU A 121 9.95 -27.74 14.17
C GLU A 121 10.04 -26.98 12.84
N ILE A 122 10.70 -27.56 11.82
CA ILE A 122 10.76 -26.97 10.48
C ILE A 122 9.35 -26.78 9.91
N THR A 123 8.49 -27.78 10.04
CA THR A 123 7.12 -27.74 9.50
C THR A 123 6.32 -26.63 10.17
N GLN A 124 6.35 -26.55 11.51
CA GLN A 124 5.68 -25.50 12.27
C GLN A 124 6.18 -24.09 11.91
N LEU A 125 7.49 -23.94 11.73
CA LEU A 125 8.07 -22.65 11.35
C LEU A 125 7.64 -22.23 9.94
N GLN A 126 7.56 -23.18 9.00
CA GLN A 126 7.08 -22.92 7.64
C GLN A 126 5.60 -22.50 7.62
N GLU A 127 4.75 -23.14 8.42
CA GLU A 127 3.34 -22.76 8.57
C GLU A 127 3.20 -21.35 9.15
N LYS A 128 3.96 -21.04 10.20
CA LYS A 128 3.97 -19.70 10.81
C LYS A 128 4.50 -18.62 9.87
N LEU A 129 5.53 -18.94 9.09
CA LEU A 129 6.05 -18.06 8.05
C LEU A 129 5.00 -17.78 6.97
N ALA A 130 4.23 -18.79 6.56
CA ALA A 130 3.15 -18.63 5.59
C ALA A 130 2.03 -17.72 6.14
N ASP A 131 1.63 -17.90 7.40
CA ASP A 131 0.66 -17.02 8.07
C ASP A 131 1.19 -15.57 8.16
N ALA A 132 2.45 -15.40 8.56
CA ALA A 132 3.09 -14.08 8.63
C ALA A 132 3.10 -13.37 7.27
N LYS A 133 3.43 -14.08 6.19
CA LYS A 133 3.41 -13.55 4.80
C LYS A 133 2.00 -13.20 4.34
N ALA A 134 0.99 -14.00 4.68
CA ALA A 134 -0.40 -13.70 4.36
C ALA A 134 -0.85 -12.41 5.06
N ARG A 135 -0.53 -12.25 6.36
CA ARG A 135 -0.81 -11.05 7.14
C ARG A 135 -0.10 -9.82 6.60
N GLN A 136 1.17 -9.95 6.20
CA GLN A 136 1.94 -8.89 5.57
C GLN A 136 1.19 -8.33 4.35
N LYS A 137 0.75 -9.23 3.46
CA LYS A 137 -0.02 -8.85 2.27
C LYS A 137 -1.30 -8.12 2.63
N THR A 138 -2.04 -8.59 3.63
CA THR A 138 -3.26 -7.92 4.12
C THR A 138 -2.97 -6.52 4.65
N ILE A 139 -1.89 -6.32 5.41
CA ILE A 139 -1.50 -5.01 5.94
C ILE A 139 -1.16 -4.04 4.81
N ILE A 140 -0.33 -4.48 3.86
CA ILE A 140 0.05 -3.67 2.68
C ILE A 140 -1.19 -3.26 1.89
N MET A 141 -2.11 -4.18 1.60
CA MET A 141 -3.35 -3.89 0.88
C MET A 141 -4.25 -2.90 1.64
N ARG A 142 -4.37 -3.05 2.97
CA ARG A 142 -5.14 -2.12 3.81
C ARG A 142 -4.52 -0.74 3.83
N ASN A 143 -3.20 -0.65 3.94
CA ASN A 143 -2.46 0.62 3.94
C ASN A 143 -2.61 1.35 2.60
N GLN A 144 -2.46 0.63 1.48
CA GLN A 144 -2.70 1.17 0.13
C GLN A 144 -4.14 1.66 -0.04
N THR A 145 -5.13 0.87 0.40
CA THR A 145 -6.55 1.26 0.33
C THR A 145 -6.84 2.50 1.17
N ALA A 146 -6.31 2.57 2.38
CA ALA A 146 -6.48 3.73 3.27
C ALA A 146 -5.83 4.98 2.68
N THR A 147 -4.60 4.85 2.14
CA THR A 147 -3.88 5.95 1.48
C THR A 147 -4.63 6.46 0.25
N SER A 148 -5.08 5.57 -0.64
CA SER A 148 -5.88 5.94 -1.82
C SER A 148 -7.19 6.64 -1.42
N ARG A 149 -7.88 6.15 -0.38
CA ARG A 149 -9.10 6.80 0.14
C ARG A 149 -8.81 8.20 0.69
N LEU A 150 -7.70 8.36 1.41
CA LEU A 150 -7.26 9.66 1.94
C LEU A 150 -6.92 10.63 0.81
N GLU A 151 -6.23 10.17 -0.24
CA GLU A 151 -5.92 10.99 -1.42
C GLU A 151 -7.18 11.43 -2.16
N VAL A 152 -8.13 10.52 -2.38
CA VAL A 152 -9.43 10.85 -2.99
C VAL A 152 -10.17 11.89 -2.14
N LYS A 153 -10.23 11.69 -0.82
CA LYS A 153 -10.88 12.64 0.09
C LYS A 153 -10.20 14.01 0.06
N ARG A 154 -8.86 14.06 0.13
CA ARG A 154 -8.08 15.30 0.00
C ARG A 154 -8.38 16.04 -1.29
N ARG A 155 -8.42 15.33 -2.43
CA ARG A 155 -8.76 15.91 -3.74
C ARG A 155 -10.21 16.40 -3.83
N LEU A 156 -11.15 15.70 -3.19
CA LEU A 156 -12.56 16.11 -3.14
C LEU A 156 -12.77 17.34 -2.26
N ASP A 157 -12.14 17.36 -1.09
CA ASP A 157 -12.20 18.48 -0.15
C ASP A 157 -11.54 19.75 -0.74
N SER A 158 -10.47 19.61 -1.54
CA SER A 158 -9.68 20.76 -2.03
C SER A 158 -10.08 21.33 -3.40
N SER A 159 -10.96 20.69 -4.19
CA SER A 159 -11.13 21.08 -5.61
C SER A 159 -12.54 21.47 -6.04
N LYS A 160 -13.57 21.26 -5.22
CA LYS A 160 -14.95 21.55 -5.64
C LYS A 160 -15.58 22.77 -4.99
N ILE A 161 -15.17 23.12 -3.77
CA ILE A 161 -15.75 24.27 -3.07
C ILE A 161 -15.06 25.54 -3.59
N ASP A 162 -13.74 25.61 -3.54
CA ASP A 162 -12.98 26.79 -3.97
C ASP A 162 -13.19 27.12 -5.46
N ASP A 163 -13.24 26.10 -6.31
CA ASP A 163 -13.39 26.28 -7.76
C ASP A 163 -14.82 26.67 -8.17
N ALA A 164 -15.83 26.23 -7.40
CA ALA A 164 -17.21 26.67 -7.58
C ALA A 164 -17.42 28.09 -7.04
N MET A 165 -16.81 28.42 -5.88
CA MET A 165 -16.86 29.77 -5.31
C MET A 165 -16.15 30.79 -6.20
N LEU A 166 -14.97 30.47 -6.74
CA LEU A 166 -14.26 31.33 -7.71
C LEU A 166 -15.08 31.60 -8.96
N LYS A 167 -15.76 30.58 -9.50
CA LYS A 167 -16.67 30.75 -10.64
C LYS A 167 -17.87 31.62 -10.25
N PHE A 168 -18.42 31.44 -9.06
CA PHE A 168 -19.54 32.24 -8.56
C PHE A 168 -19.16 33.72 -8.40
N GLU A 169 -18.02 34.02 -7.80
CA GLU A 169 -17.51 35.40 -7.70
C GLU A 169 -17.21 36.02 -9.08
N GLN A 170 -16.74 35.23 -10.06
CA GLN A 170 -16.57 35.72 -11.42
C GLN A 170 -17.90 36.03 -12.10
N TYR A 171 -18.94 35.23 -11.84
CA TYR A 171 -20.30 35.52 -12.30
C TYR A 171 -20.86 36.78 -11.63
N GLU A 172 -20.69 36.93 -10.31
CA GLU A 172 -21.14 38.10 -9.56
C GLU A 172 -20.48 39.39 -10.07
N ARG A 173 -19.14 39.41 -10.20
CA ARG A 173 -18.41 40.55 -10.78
C ARG A 173 -18.85 40.88 -12.21
N ARG A 174 -19.21 39.87 -13.01
CA ARG A 174 -19.70 40.08 -14.37
C ARG A 174 -21.12 40.67 -14.38
N VAL A 175 -21.98 40.25 -13.46
CA VAL A 175 -23.32 40.81 -13.28
C VAL A 175 -23.22 42.25 -12.79
N GLU A 176 -22.43 42.52 -11.75
CA GLU A 176 -22.15 43.88 -11.27
C GLU A 176 -21.59 44.78 -12.38
N GLY A 177 -20.68 44.27 -13.21
CA GLY A 177 -20.13 45.02 -14.34
C GLY A 177 -21.16 45.33 -15.44
N ILE A 178 -22.17 44.48 -15.62
CA ILE A 178 -23.29 44.73 -16.53
C ILE A 178 -24.25 45.75 -15.89
N GLU A 179 -24.58 45.60 -14.61
CA GLU A 179 -25.42 46.53 -13.86
C GLU A 179 -24.82 47.94 -13.82
N ALA A 180 -23.51 48.06 -13.56
CA ALA A 180 -22.79 49.32 -13.61
C ALA A 180 -22.77 49.95 -15.02
N GLN A 181 -22.74 49.13 -16.08
CA GLN A 181 -22.87 49.63 -17.46
C GLN A 181 -24.29 50.12 -17.75
N VAL A 182 -25.31 49.43 -17.24
CA VAL A 182 -26.71 49.86 -17.34
C VAL A 182 -26.91 51.17 -16.58
N GLU A 183 -26.42 51.26 -15.35
CA GLU A 183 -26.49 52.48 -14.53
C GLU A 183 -25.72 53.64 -15.18
N ALA A 184 -24.51 53.39 -15.72
CA ALA A 184 -23.77 54.41 -16.46
C ALA A 184 -24.48 54.86 -17.74
N TYR A 185 -25.16 53.94 -18.43
CA TYR A 185 -25.97 54.25 -19.62
C TYR A 185 -27.22 55.07 -19.24
N GLU A 186 -27.87 54.74 -18.13
CA GLU A 186 -28.99 55.50 -17.58
C GLU A 186 -28.57 56.89 -17.09
N LEU A 187 -27.40 57.00 -16.44
CA LEU A 187 -26.83 58.28 -16.01
C LEU A 187 -26.42 59.13 -17.21
N SER A 188 -25.85 58.52 -18.26
CA SER A 188 -25.53 59.18 -19.54
C SER A 188 -26.78 59.69 -20.24
N LYS A 189 -27.87 58.90 -20.27
CA LYS A 189 -29.19 59.38 -20.75
C LYS A 189 -29.81 60.43 -19.83
N GLY A 190 -29.56 60.36 -18.52
CA GLY A 190 -30.00 61.36 -17.54
C GLY A 190 -29.26 62.69 -17.68
N ALA A 191 -27.98 62.67 -18.04
CA ALA A 191 -27.15 63.84 -18.29
C ALA A 191 -27.41 64.48 -19.68
N ASN A 192 -28.03 63.75 -20.61
CA ASN A 192 -28.39 64.22 -21.94
C ASN A 192 -29.89 64.53 -22.11
N LYS A 193 -30.65 64.65 -21.02
CA LYS A 193 -31.88 65.43 -21.05
C LYS A 193 -31.48 66.91 -21.03
N GLY A 194 -31.54 67.54 -22.21
CA GLY A 194 -31.63 69.00 -22.31
C GLY A 194 -32.63 69.50 -21.26
N SER A 195 -32.29 70.61 -20.61
CA SER A 195 -33.11 71.04 -19.48
C SER A 195 -34.52 71.31 -19.97
N LEU A 196 -35.53 71.17 -19.09
CA LEU A 196 -36.92 71.49 -19.43
C LEU A 196 -37.07 72.89 -20.07
N ALA A 197 -36.14 73.82 -19.78
CA ALA A 197 -36.09 75.13 -20.39
C ALA A 197 -35.74 75.12 -21.89
N ASP A 198 -34.96 74.14 -22.37
CA ASP A 198 -34.60 73.99 -23.79
C ASP A 198 -35.80 73.45 -24.61
N GLU A 199 -36.64 72.60 -24.01
CA GLU A 199 -37.88 72.13 -24.63
C GLU A 199 -38.94 73.24 -24.73
N PHE A 200 -39.02 74.16 -23.76
CA PHE A 200 -39.91 75.33 -23.83
C PHE A 200 -39.41 76.40 -24.83
N ALA A 201 -38.10 76.59 -24.96
CA ALA A 201 -37.52 77.53 -25.92
C ALA A 201 -37.78 77.09 -27.38
N ALA A 202 -37.75 75.78 -27.65
CA ALA A 202 -38.07 75.22 -28.97
C ALA A 202 -39.55 75.40 -29.33
N LEU A 203 -40.47 75.26 -28.36
CA LEU A 203 -41.91 75.48 -28.55
C LEU A 203 -42.24 76.96 -28.81
N GLN A 204 -41.62 77.90 -28.09
CA GLN A 204 -41.85 79.33 -28.33
C GLN A 204 -41.30 79.81 -29.69
N ALA A 205 -40.18 79.24 -30.15
CA ALA A 205 -39.60 79.58 -31.45
C ALA A 205 -40.47 79.12 -32.64
N GLU A 206 -41.25 78.05 -32.48
CA GLU A 206 -42.12 77.53 -33.54
C GLU A 206 -43.42 78.37 -33.69
N ASP A 207 -43.92 78.92 -32.56
CA ASP A 207 -45.10 79.79 -32.53
C ASP A 207 -44.82 81.23 -33.05
N GLU A 208 -43.64 81.81 -32.78
CA GLU A 208 -43.29 83.14 -33.31
C GLU A 208 -43.02 83.14 -34.82
N VAL A 209 -42.35 82.10 -35.34
CA VAL A 209 -42.03 81.99 -36.77
C VAL A 209 -43.29 81.73 -37.60
N SER A 210 -44.25 80.97 -37.08
CA SER A 210 -45.54 80.76 -37.76
C SER A 210 -46.42 82.02 -37.76
N ALA A 211 -46.38 82.84 -36.71
CA ALA A 211 -47.05 84.14 -36.66
C ALA A 211 -46.44 85.17 -37.63
N GLU A 212 -45.10 85.26 -37.74
CA GLU A 212 -44.45 86.15 -38.71
C GLU A 212 -44.72 85.74 -40.17
N LEU A 213 -44.79 84.44 -40.46
CA LEU A 213 -45.06 83.94 -41.82
C LEU A 213 -46.52 84.20 -42.25
N ALA A 214 -47.46 84.14 -41.31
CA ALA A 214 -48.86 84.54 -41.52
C ALA A 214 -48.98 86.05 -41.79
N ALA A 215 -48.27 86.89 -41.02
CA ALA A 215 -48.22 88.33 -41.22
C ALA A 215 -47.58 88.72 -42.56
N MET A 216 -46.55 87.99 -43.01
CA MET A 216 -45.88 88.23 -44.30
C MET A 216 -46.80 87.86 -45.49
N LYS A 217 -47.56 86.76 -45.41
CA LYS A 217 -48.57 86.40 -46.41
C LYS A 217 -49.69 87.43 -46.51
N ALA A 218 -50.17 87.95 -45.37
CA ALA A 218 -51.19 89.00 -45.35
C ALA A 218 -50.69 90.32 -46.00
N LYS A 219 -49.43 90.71 -45.75
CA LYS A 219 -48.80 91.86 -46.43
C LYS A 219 -48.62 91.64 -47.93
N MET A 220 -48.28 90.43 -48.37
CA MET A 220 -48.13 90.12 -49.80
C MET A 220 -49.47 90.11 -50.55
N GLN A 221 -50.57 89.70 -49.91
CA GLN A 221 -51.90 89.77 -50.51
C GLN A 221 -52.46 91.21 -50.55
N ALA A 222 -52.10 92.06 -49.58
CA ALA A 222 -52.48 93.48 -49.59
C ALA A 222 -51.74 94.30 -50.68
N ASN A 223 -50.48 93.95 -51.00
CA ASN A 223 -49.69 94.61 -52.05
C ASN A 223 -50.05 94.16 -53.49
N ALA A 224 -50.83 93.08 -53.67
CA ALA A 224 -51.28 92.63 -55.00
C ALA A 224 -52.61 93.28 -55.44
N ALA A 225 -53.26 94.07 -54.58
CA ALA A 225 -54.58 94.68 -54.83
C ALA A 225 -54.55 96.20 -55.06
N THR A 226 -53.37 96.83 -55.13
CA THR A 226 -53.25 98.29 -55.26
C THR A 226 -52.16 98.72 -56.24
N GLU A 227 -52.38 98.46 -57.54
CA GLU A 227 -51.84 99.32 -58.60
C GLU A 227 -52.78 99.35 -59.82
N PRO A 228 -53.47 100.49 -60.08
CA PRO A 228 -54.33 100.68 -61.23
C PRO A 228 -53.62 101.35 -62.43
N LYS A 229 -54.12 101.01 -63.63
CA LYS A 229 -53.88 101.61 -64.95
C LYS A 229 -53.70 103.13 -64.97
N LYS A 230 -52.72 103.60 -65.76
CA LYS A 230 -52.64 104.84 -66.57
C LYS A 230 -51.43 104.64 -67.51
N SER A 231 -51.37 105.02 -68.77
CA SER A 231 -52.23 105.67 -69.77
C SER A 231 -51.45 105.55 -71.09
#